data_AF-A0A7K1A9M1-F1
#
_entry.id   AF-A0A7K1A9M1-F1
#
_cell.length_a   1.000
_cell.length_b   1.000
_cell.length_c   1.000
_cell.angle_alpha   90.00
_cell.angle_beta   90.00
_cell.angle_gamma   90.00
#
_symmetry.space_group_name_H-M   'P 1'
#
loop_
_entity.id
_entity.type
_entity.pdbx_description
1 polymer ?
#
loop_
_entity_poly.entity_id
_entity_poly.type
_entity_poly.pdbx_seq_one_letter_code
_entity_poly.pdbx_strand_id
1 'polypeptide(L)'
;MRREQKSFVAGSQQRHREGKTMNRVVTVALSSALGKKLIDLAPSDSSVFLRGEQGLIGWGEAKRFEATGPNRIGDLATAWSNYVAELEIDDALELPGTGPIAFGAIAFADDSKSSSTLIMPKVVLGHRDENYWITTVDDAALPEVTAWGENSPVTFGAGRLGREQFAELVDKAVALIEQGSLEKVVLARDLIGELAPGFDLRPTLNRLLNRYPSCWVYSV
;
A
#
# COMPACT_ATOMS: atom_id res chain seq x y z
N MET A 1 36.03 -10.23 71.48
CA MET A 1 36.64 -10.34 70.14
C MET A 1 35.62 -10.98 69.19
N ARG A 2 34.96 -10.18 68.36
CA ARG A 2 34.51 -10.49 66.97
C ARG A 2 33.42 -9.49 66.59
N ARG A 3 33.79 -8.58 65.69
CA ARG A 3 32.92 -7.64 64.99
C ARG A 3 32.10 -8.43 63.97
N GLU A 4 30.81 -8.18 63.91
CA GLU A 4 29.96 -8.62 62.81
C GLU A 4 30.33 -7.84 61.55
N GLN A 5 30.71 -8.58 60.51
CA GLN A 5 31.12 -8.07 59.21
C GLN A 5 29.88 -8.15 58.31
N LYS A 6 29.24 -7.00 58.05
CA LYS A 6 28.13 -6.89 57.10
C LYS A 6 28.65 -7.16 55.69
N SER A 7 28.19 -8.25 55.08
CA SER A 7 28.33 -8.54 53.66
C SER A 7 27.67 -7.45 52.81
N PHE A 8 28.46 -6.80 51.97
CA PHE A 8 27.97 -6.06 50.81
C PHE A 8 27.96 -7.02 49.63
N VAL A 9 26.80 -7.53 49.25
CA VAL A 9 26.61 -8.23 47.97
C VAL A 9 26.28 -7.15 46.95
N ALA A 10 27.23 -6.89 46.06
CA ALA A 10 27.00 -6.09 44.86
C ALA A 10 26.03 -6.86 43.95
N GLY A 11 24.75 -6.48 43.97
CA GLY A 11 23.79 -6.91 42.98
C GLY A 11 24.12 -6.25 41.64
N SER A 12 24.83 -6.97 40.79
CA SER A 12 24.95 -6.67 39.37
C SER A 12 23.56 -6.73 38.73
N GLN A 13 22.88 -5.59 38.62
CA GLN A 13 21.74 -5.47 37.71
C GLN A 13 22.27 -5.49 36.28
N GLN A 14 22.40 -6.70 35.76
CA GLN A 14 22.56 -6.96 34.34
C GLN A 14 21.26 -6.53 33.68
N ARG A 15 21.22 -5.29 33.19
CA ARG A 15 20.16 -4.81 32.30
C ARG A 15 20.23 -5.64 31.02
N HIS A 16 19.42 -6.68 30.94
CA HIS A 16 19.05 -7.32 29.68
C HIS A 16 18.40 -6.23 28.81
N ARG A 17 19.18 -5.62 27.91
CA ARG A 17 18.62 -5.07 26.69
C ARG A 17 18.26 -6.27 25.83
N GLU A 18 16.99 -6.68 25.87
CA GLU A 18 16.44 -7.48 24.77
C GLU A 18 16.70 -6.69 23.49
N GLY A 19 17.58 -7.23 22.64
CA GLY A 19 17.84 -6.64 21.34
C GLY A 19 16.53 -6.66 20.57
N LYS A 20 15.92 -5.49 20.36
CA LYS A 20 14.81 -5.33 19.44
C LYS A 20 15.33 -5.79 18.09
N THR A 21 14.85 -6.94 17.60
CA THR A 21 15.15 -7.40 16.24
C THR A 21 14.64 -6.31 15.30
N MET A 22 15.57 -5.59 14.66
CA MET A 22 15.25 -4.53 13.71
C MET A 22 15.07 -5.20 12.36
N ASN A 23 14.00 -4.89 11.65
CA ASN A 23 13.81 -5.44 10.31
C ASN A 23 14.87 -4.83 9.39
N ARG A 24 15.56 -5.68 8.63
CA ARG A 24 16.54 -5.25 7.64
C ARG A 24 15.87 -5.12 6.28
N VAL A 25 16.05 -3.98 5.63
CA VAL A 25 15.52 -3.70 4.29
C VAL A 25 16.68 -3.60 3.32
N VAL A 26 16.72 -4.50 2.35
CA VAL A 26 17.81 -4.55 1.37
C VAL A 26 17.26 -4.26 -0.02
N THR A 27 17.85 -3.32 -0.74
CA THR A 27 17.56 -3.08 -2.15
C THR A 27 18.76 -3.46 -3.01
N VAL A 28 18.52 -4.27 -4.04
CA VAL A 28 19.52 -4.64 -5.03
C VAL A 28 19.02 -4.40 -6.44
N ALA A 29 19.93 -4.03 -7.34
CA ALA A 29 19.63 -3.90 -8.76
C ALA A 29 19.32 -5.27 -9.35
N LEU A 30 18.30 -5.32 -10.20
CA LEU A 30 18.04 -6.46 -11.07
C LEU A 30 18.56 -6.15 -12.47
N SER A 31 19.00 -7.19 -13.19
CA SER A 31 19.40 -7.01 -14.58
C SER A 31 18.22 -6.49 -15.41
N SER A 32 18.46 -5.50 -16.27
CA SER A 32 17.47 -4.97 -17.23
C SER A 32 16.92 -6.03 -18.20
N ALA A 33 17.55 -7.21 -18.27
CA ALA A 33 17.13 -8.37 -19.06
C ALA A 33 15.95 -9.16 -18.46
N LEU A 34 15.16 -8.57 -17.57
CA LEU A 34 14.05 -9.27 -16.91
C LEU A 34 13.04 -9.86 -17.91
N GLY A 35 12.97 -9.30 -19.12
CA GLY A 35 12.28 -9.86 -20.28
C GLY A 35 10.76 -9.97 -20.12
N LYS A 36 10.22 -9.43 -19.03
CA LYS A 36 8.82 -9.49 -18.62
C LYS A 36 8.38 -8.14 -18.08
N LYS A 37 7.10 -7.81 -18.24
CA LYS A 37 6.51 -6.63 -17.60
C LYS A 37 6.39 -6.91 -16.10
N LEU A 38 6.46 -5.88 -15.26
CA LEU A 38 6.29 -6.05 -13.81
C LEU A 38 5.01 -6.79 -13.46
N ILE A 39 3.88 -6.46 -14.11
CA ILE A 39 2.59 -7.11 -13.84
C ILE A 39 2.61 -8.64 -14.09
N ASP A 40 3.48 -9.14 -14.97
CA ASP A 40 3.63 -10.57 -15.27
C ASP A 40 4.34 -11.34 -14.15
N LEU A 41 4.94 -10.62 -13.21
CA LEU A 41 5.67 -11.17 -12.07
C LEU A 41 4.87 -11.08 -10.77
N ALA A 42 3.75 -10.36 -10.77
CA ALA A 42 2.94 -10.13 -9.59
C ALA A 42 2.27 -11.45 -9.14
N PRO A 43 2.49 -11.87 -7.89
CA PRO A 43 1.63 -12.86 -7.24
C PRO A 43 0.16 -12.41 -7.20
N SER A 44 -0.74 -13.35 -6.89
CA SER A 44 -2.09 -13.00 -6.47
C SER A 44 -2.02 -12.06 -5.26
N ASP A 45 -2.98 -11.14 -5.15
CA ASP A 45 -3.11 -10.18 -4.03
C ASP A 45 -1.93 -9.21 -3.85
N SER A 46 -1.17 -8.95 -4.92
CA SER A 46 -0.13 -7.93 -4.91
C SER A 46 -0.71 -6.52 -4.84
N SER A 47 -0.05 -5.65 -4.08
CA SER A 47 -0.19 -4.21 -4.26
C SER A 47 0.51 -3.79 -5.56
N VAL A 48 -0.13 -2.91 -6.33
CA VAL A 48 0.32 -2.46 -7.65
C VAL A 48 0.19 -0.96 -7.71
N PHE A 49 1.20 -0.29 -8.27
CA PHE A 49 1.16 1.14 -8.60
C PHE A 49 2.03 1.36 -9.84
N LEU A 50 1.40 1.28 -11.02
CA LEU A 50 2.08 1.25 -12.31
C LEU A 50 1.53 2.32 -13.25
N ARG A 51 2.40 2.85 -14.13
CA ARG A 51 2.04 3.72 -15.26
C ARG A 51 2.86 3.30 -16.47
N GLY A 52 2.19 2.84 -17.52
CA GLY A 52 2.86 2.14 -18.61
C GLY A 52 3.57 0.89 -18.09
N GLU A 53 4.88 0.83 -18.25
CA GLU A 53 5.71 -0.29 -17.76
C GLU A 53 6.48 0.04 -16.47
N GLN A 54 6.42 1.28 -16.00
CA GLN A 54 7.16 1.77 -14.83
C GLN A 54 6.28 1.81 -13.58
N GLY A 55 6.94 1.76 -12.41
CA GLY A 55 6.30 1.84 -11.11
C GLY A 55 6.70 0.67 -10.21
N LEU A 56 5.79 0.28 -9.31
CA LEU A 56 6.05 -0.67 -8.24
C LEU A 56 4.98 -1.76 -8.20
N ILE A 57 5.40 -2.98 -7.89
CA ILE A 57 4.53 -4.04 -7.39
C ILE A 57 5.11 -4.55 -6.08
N GLY A 58 4.26 -4.91 -5.13
CA GLY A 58 4.71 -5.43 -3.84
C GLY A 58 3.76 -6.47 -3.28
N TRP A 59 4.30 -7.39 -2.49
CA TRP A 59 3.53 -8.49 -1.92
C TRP A 59 4.08 -8.95 -0.57
N GLY A 60 3.24 -9.72 0.12
CA GLY A 60 3.40 -9.99 1.54
C GLY A 60 3.18 -8.71 2.36
N GLU A 61 3.03 -8.87 3.67
CA GLU A 61 2.89 -7.74 4.59
C GLU A 61 4.02 -7.82 5.62
N ALA A 62 4.92 -6.84 5.59
CA ALA A 62 5.94 -6.66 6.63
C ALA A 62 5.38 -5.82 7.77
N LYS A 63 4.60 -4.78 7.44
CA LYS A 63 3.98 -3.89 8.42
C LYS A 63 2.73 -3.23 7.84
N ARG A 64 1.69 -3.13 8.67
CA ARG A 64 0.47 -2.37 8.40
C ARG A 64 0.29 -1.26 9.43
N PHE A 65 -0.13 -0.10 8.95
CA PHE A 65 -0.53 1.04 9.76
C PHE A 65 -1.96 1.41 9.41
N GLU A 66 -2.74 1.75 10.42
CA GLU A 66 -4.14 2.13 10.27
C GLU A 66 -4.44 3.37 11.09
N ALA A 67 -5.26 4.26 10.56
CA ALA A 67 -5.73 5.44 11.25
C ALA A 67 -7.14 5.85 10.80
N THR A 68 -7.87 6.49 11.71
CA THR A 68 -9.22 7.03 11.48
C THR A 68 -9.31 8.46 12.02
N GLY A 69 -10.40 9.16 11.71
CA GLY A 69 -10.62 10.51 12.22
C GLY A 69 -9.94 11.62 11.39
N PRO A 70 -10.08 12.88 11.81
CA PRO A 70 -9.62 14.04 11.05
C PRO A 70 -8.11 14.12 10.89
N ASN A 71 -7.31 13.56 11.82
CA ASN A 71 -5.84 13.62 11.77
C ASN A 71 -5.18 12.39 11.11
N ARG A 72 -5.97 11.46 10.54
CA ARG A 72 -5.49 10.16 10.04
C ARG A 72 -4.27 10.22 9.11
N ILE A 73 -4.17 11.26 8.28
CA ILE A 73 -3.02 11.45 7.38
C ILE A 73 -1.75 11.74 8.18
N GLY A 74 -1.82 12.66 9.14
CA GLY A 74 -0.70 13.02 10.01
C GLY A 74 -0.29 11.87 10.93
N ASP A 75 -1.26 11.12 11.44
CA ASP A 75 -1.03 9.95 12.28
C ASP A 75 -0.28 8.85 11.50
N LEU A 76 -0.73 8.55 10.27
CA LEU A 76 -0.06 7.59 9.38
C LEU A 76 1.35 8.06 9.00
N ALA A 77 1.53 9.35 8.66
CA ALA A 77 2.84 9.90 8.32
C ALA A 77 3.83 9.81 9.50
N THR A 78 3.35 10.09 10.71
CA THR A 78 4.16 9.98 11.94
C THR A 78 4.51 8.53 12.23
N ALA A 79 3.54 7.62 12.17
CA ALA A 79 3.75 6.21 12.41
C ALA A 79 4.73 5.60 11.39
N TRP A 80 4.60 5.96 10.13
CA TRP A 80 5.52 5.56 9.06
C TRP A 80 6.95 6.06 9.32
N SER A 81 7.11 7.36 9.58
CA SER A 81 8.43 7.97 9.80
C SER A 81 9.14 7.37 11.00
N ASN A 82 8.41 7.14 12.09
CA ASN A 82 8.95 6.49 13.29
C ASN A 82 9.39 5.06 13.00
N TYR A 83 8.61 4.30 12.23
CA TYR A 83 8.97 2.93 11.88
C TYR A 83 10.21 2.87 10.98
N VAL A 84 10.28 3.72 9.95
CA VAL A 84 11.43 3.79 9.04
C VAL A 84 12.71 4.12 9.81
N ALA A 85 12.65 4.98 10.83
CA ALA A 85 13.80 5.32 11.68
C ALA A 85 14.33 4.13 12.51
N GLU A 86 13.56 3.06 12.64
CA GLU A 86 13.94 1.82 13.34
C GLU A 86 14.45 0.73 12.39
N LEU A 87 14.48 0.96 11.08
CA LEU A 87 14.92 -0.05 10.11
C LEU A 87 16.44 -0.02 9.92
N GLU A 88 17.02 -1.20 9.71
CA GLU A 88 18.36 -1.29 9.12
C GLU A 88 18.20 -1.26 7.60
N ILE A 89 18.66 -0.20 6.94
CA ILE A 89 18.44 0.01 5.50
C ILE A 89 19.76 -0.12 4.75
N ASP A 90 19.79 -1.02 3.78
CA ASP A 90 20.88 -1.25 2.84
C ASP A 90 20.32 -1.05 1.42
N ASP A 91 20.41 0.17 0.90
CA ASP A 91 19.89 0.54 -0.40
C ASP A 91 21.01 0.99 -1.32
N ALA A 92 21.49 0.07 -2.16
CA ALA A 92 22.61 0.33 -3.06
C ALA A 92 22.27 1.26 -4.24
N LEU A 93 20.99 1.54 -4.48
CA LEU A 93 20.54 2.33 -5.64
C LEU A 93 20.28 3.78 -5.28
N GLU A 94 19.75 4.05 -4.09
CA GLU A 94 19.39 5.40 -3.61
C GLU A 94 18.50 6.16 -4.60
N LEU A 95 17.56 5.46 -5.26
CA LEU A 95 16.65 6.04 -6.26
C LEU A 95 15.24 6.26 -5.66
N PRO A 96 14.45 7.20 -6.17
CA PRO A 96 13.08 7.33 -5.66
C PRO A 96 12.27 6.08 -6.02
N GLY A 97 11.74 5.41 -4.99
CA GLY A 97 11.03 4.13 -5.09
C GLY A 97 11.82 2.91 -4.59
N THR A 98 13.10 3.08 -4.22
CA THR A 98 13.92 2.07 -3.54
C THR A 98 13.83 2.20 -2.02
N GLY A 99 14.37 1.23 -1.28
CA GLY A 99 14.30 1.20 0.18
C GLY A 99 12.89 0.91 0.73
N PRO A 100 12.59 1.30 1.99
CA PRO A 100 11.28 1.05 2.58
C PRO A 100 10.20 1.89 1.90
N ILE A 101 9.16 1.22 1.37
CA ILE A 101 8.00 1.83 0.73
C ILE A 101 6.73 1.23 1.32
N ALA A 102 5.66 2.02 1.42
CA ALA A 102 4.33 1.53 1.72
C ALA A 102 3.32 1.92 0.62
N PHE A 103 2.41 1.00 0.31
CA PHE A 103 1.23 1.26 -0.50
C PHE A 103 0.11 1.77 0.40
N GLY A 104 -0.64 2.78 -0.05
CA GLY A 104 -1.58 3.49 0.81
C GLY A 104 -2.93 3.75 0.17
N ALA A 105 -3.98 3.60 0.98
CA ALA A 105 -5.34 4.02 0.65
C ALA A 105 -5.91 4.80 1.85
N ILE A 106 -6.28 6.06 1.62
CA ILE A 106 -6.72 6.98 2.68
C ILE A 106 -8.19 7.36 2.43
N ALA A 107 -9.00 7.26 3.48
CA ALA A 107 -10.41 7.59 3.42
C ALA A 107 -10.64 9.09 3.16
N PHE A 108 -11.68 9.41 2.38
CA PHE A 108 -11.98 10.78 1.95
C PHE A 108 -12.44 11.68 3.10
N ALA A 109 -13.38 11.23 3.94
CA ALA A 109 -14.01 12.04 4.98
C ALA A 109 -13.42 11.77 6.37
N ASP A 110 -13.45 12.79 7.23
CA ASP A 110 -12.95 12.72 8.61
C ASP A 110 -13.72 11.74 9.48
N ASP A 111 -15.02 11.59 9.21
CA ASP A 111 -15.95 10.69 9.90
C ASP A 111 -16.18 9.38 9.11
N SER A 112 -15.30 9.07 8.15
CA SER A 112 -15.37 7.82 7.40
C SER A 112 -15.39 6.61 8.33
N LYS A 113 -16.29 5.66 8.06
CA LYS A 113 -16.31 4.35 8.72
C LYS A 113 -15.20 3.41 8.23
N SER A 114 -14.60 3.71 7.08
CA SER A 114 -13.44 2.97 6.56
C SER A 114 -12.16 3.53 7.15
N SER A 115 -11.26 2.62 7.56
CA SER A 115 -9.91 2.96 8.02
C SER A 115 -9.04 3.44 6.86
N SER A 116 -8.09 4.32 7.15
CA SER A 116 -7.00 4.68 6.23
C SER A 116 -5.80 3.81 6.53
N THR A 117 -5.12 3.31 5.51
CA THR A 117 -4.12 2.26 5.67
C THR A 117 -2.85 2.56 4.88
N LEU A 118 -1.70 2.21 5.46
CA LEU A 118 -0.42 2.03 4.78
C LEU A 118 0.05 0.58 4.97
N ILE A 119 0.48 -0.08 3.90
CA ILE A 119 0.98 -1.46 3.90
C ILE A 119 2.39 -1.44 3.33
N MET A 120 3.38 -1.74 4.16
CA MET A 120 4.73 -2.03 3.71
C MET A 120 4.83 -3.51 3.37
N PRO A 121 5.09 -3.87 2.11
CA PRO A 121 5.20 -5.26 1.71
C PRO A 121 6.54 -5.86 2.15
N LYS A 122 6.62 -7.20 2.10
CA LYS A 122 7.89 -7.91 2.35
C LYS A 122 8.83 -7.87 1.14
N VAL A 123 8.26 -7.77 -0.05
CA VAL A 123 9.01 -7.67 -1.30
C VAL A 123 8.40 -6.59 -2.18
N VAL A 124 9.23 -5.76 -2.79
CA VAL A 124 8.86 -4.79 -3.83
C VAL A 124 9.71 -5.06 -5.06
N LEU A 125 9.08 -5.19 -6.23
CA LEU A 125 9.77 -5.02 -7.50
C LEU A 125 9.47 -3.63 -8.05
N GLY A 126 10.51 -2.95 -8.50
CA GLY A 126 10.39 -1.64 -9.10
C GLY A 126 11.04 -1.57 -10.47
N HIS A 127 10.49 -0.68 -11.29
CA HIS A 127 11.03 -0.33 -12.59
C HIS A 127 10.89 1.18 -12.81
N ARG A 128 12.00 1.83 -13.14
CA ARG A 128 12.04 3.24 -13.50
C ARG A 128 13.15 3.50 -14.50
N ASP A 129 12.78 4.13 -15.61
CA ASP A 129 13.67 4.38 -16.74
C ASP A 129 14.34 3.06 -17.21
N GLU A 130 15.65 2.90 -17.02
CA GLU A 130 16.37 1.65 -17.36
C GLU A 130 16.66 0.77 -16.12
N ASN A 131 16.26 1.22 -14.93
CA ASN A 131 16.60 0.60 -13.66
C ASN A 131 15.48 -0.33 -13.20
N TYR A 132 15.84 -1.57 -12.93
CA TYR A 132 15.00 -2.56 -12.25
C TYR A 132 15.63 -2.90 -10.91
N TRP A 133 14.80 -3.12 -9.90
CA TRP A 133 15.28 -3.49 -8.58
C TRP A 133 14.30 -4.38 -7.86
N ILE A 134 14.83 -5.02 -6.81
CA ILE A 134 14.06 -5.67 -5.78
C ILE A 134 14.43 -5.08 -4.43
N THR A 135 13.43 -4.77 -3.61
CA THR A 135 13.59 -4.48 -2.20
C THR A 135 12.96 -5.61 -1.40
N THR A 136 13.71 -6.19 -0.46
CA THR A 136 13.25 -7.26 0.43
C THR A 136 13.38 -6.87 1.89
N VAL A 137 12.44 -7.33 2.71
CA VAL A 137 12.49 -7.22 4.17
C VAL A 137 12.93 -8.55 4.77
N ASP A 138 13.99 -8.51 5.58
CA ASP A 138 14.63 -9.68 6.19
C ASP A 138 14.90 -10.77 5.14
N ASP A 139 14.54 -12.01 5.44
CA ASP A 139 14.79 -13.18 4.59
C ASP A 139 13.63 -13.45 3.62
N ALA A 140 12.91 -12.41 3.18
CA ALA A 140 11.72 -12.58 2.34
C ALA A 140 12.05 -13.33 1.04
N ALA A 141 11.45 -14.51 0.90
CA ALA A 141 11.60 -15.33 -0.30
C ALA A 141 10.77 -14.77 -1.47
N LEU A 142 11.30 -14.91 -2.67
CA LEU A 142 10.55 -14.68 -3.89
C LEU A 142 9.47 -15.75 -4.03
N PRO A 143 8.20 -15.37 -4.28
CA PRO A 143 7.12 -16.31 -4.51
C PRO A 143 7.29 -16.97 -5.87
N GLU A 144 6.72 -18.16 -6.02
CA GLU A 144 6.62 -18.80 -7.33
C GLU A 144 5.68 -18.00 -8.24
N VAL A 145 6.11 -17.80 -9.49
CA VAL A 145 5.25 -17.18 -10.51
C VAL A 145 4.14 -18.16 -10.85
N THR A 146 2.91 -17.79 -10.51
CA THR A 146 1.71 -18.59 -10.80
C THR A 146 1.07 -18.14 -12.11
N ALA A 147 0.43 -19.09 -12.80
CA ALA A 147 -0.44 -18.76 -13.91
C ALA A 147 -1.58 -17.83 -13.45
N TRP A 148 -2.01 -16.94 -14.33
CA TRP A 148 -3.14 -16.06 -14.06
C TRP A 148 -4.45 -16.85 -14.11
N GLY A 149 -5.37 -16.50 -13.23
CA GLY A 149 -6.72 -17.04 -13.23
C GLY A 149 -7.56 -16.51 -14.39
N GLU A 150 -8.60 -17.25 -14.75
CA GLU A 150 -9.64 -16.80 -15.67
C GLU A 150 -10.80 -16.19 -14.88
N ASN A 151 -11.31 -15.05 -15.34
CA ASN A 151 -12.41 -14.36 -14.69
C ASN A 151 -13.69 -14.41 -15.53
N SER A 152 -14.80 -14.78 -14.90
CA SER A 152 -16.13 -14.60 -15.47
C SER A 152 -16.46 -13.10 -15.62
N PRO A 153 -17.27 -12.71 -16.64
CA PRO A 153 -17.76 -11.35 -16.75
C PRO A 153 -18.53 -10.91 -15.50
N VAL A 154 -18.26 -9.69 -15.02
CA VAL A 154 -18.95 -9.07 -13.90
C VAL A 154 -19.99 -8.09 -14.44
N THR A 155 -21.24 -8.23 -14.00
CA THR A 155 -22.31 -7.28 -14.31
C THR A 155 -22.42 -6.27 -13.18
N PHE A 156 -22.50 -4.99 -13.53
CA PHE A 156 -22.68 -3.92 -12.55
C PHE A 156 -24.14 -3.51 -12.42
N GLY A 157 -24.64 -3.52 -11.18
CA GLY A 157 -25.92 -2.95 -10.78
C GLY A 157 -25.78 -1.59 -10.10
N ALA A 158 -26.92 -0.95 -9.84
CA ALA A 158 -26.95 0.27 -9.05
C ALA A 158 -26.47 -0.01 -7.61
N GLY A 159 -25.69 0.93 -7.06
CA GLY A 159 -25.34 0.92 -5.65
C GLY A 159 -26.38 1.64 -4.79
N ARG A 160 -25.91 2.45 -3.85
CA ARG A 160 -26.78 3.20 -2.93
C ARG A 160 -27.73 4.16 -3.65
N LEU A 161 -27.29 4.76 -4.77
CA LEU A 161 -28.08 5.69 -5.55
C LEU A 161 -28.36 5.15 -6.95
N GLY A 162 -29.65 5.16 -7.32
CA GLY A 162 -30.08 4.90 -8.69
C GLY A 162 -29.71 6.05 -9.64
N ARG A 163 -29.79 5.78 -10.95
CA ARG A 163 -29.49 6.78 -11.99
C ARG A 163 -30.39 8.00 -11.92
N GLU A 164 -31.70 7.80 -11.74
CA GLU A 164 -32.69 8.89 -11.68
C GLU A 164 -32.47 9.77 -10.45
N GLN A 165 -32.34 9.16 -9.28
CA GLN A 165 -32.01 9.86 -8.03
C GLN A 165 -30.71 10.66 -8.13
N PHE A 166 -29.69 10.12 -8.82
CA PHE A 166 -28.45 10.86 -9.05
C PHE A 166 -28.66 12.09 -9.95
N ALA A 167 -29.51 12.00 -10.97
CA ALA A 167 -29.84 13.13 -11.83
C ALA A 167 -30.56 14.25 -11.05
N GLU A 168 -31.54 13.88 -10.21
CA GLU A 168 -32.24 14.83 -9.33
C GLU A 168 -31.26 15.56 -8.37
N LEU A 169 -30.25 14.84 -7.85
CA LEU A 169 -29.21 15.44 -7.01
C LEU A 169 -28.32 16.41 -7.79
N VAL A 170 -28.03 16.13 -9.06
CA VAL A 170 -27.29 17.05 -9.94
C VAL A 170 -28.11 18.32 -10.18
N ASP A 171 -29.41 18.19 -10.50
CA ASP A 171 -30.29 19.34 -10.72
C ASP A 171 -30.38 20.23 -9.49
N LYS A 172 -30.50 19.61 -8.30
CA LYS A 172 -30.49 20.33 -7.03
C LYS A 172 -29.16 21.04 -6.79
N ALA A 173 -28.04 20.40 -7.07
CA ALA A 173 -26.71 21.00 -6.92
C ALA A 173 -26.52 22.22 -7.83
N VAL A 174 -26.98 22.13 -9.10
CA VAL A 174 -26.94 23.25 -10.05
C VAL A 174 -27.78 24.41 -9.55
N ALA A 175 -29.02 24.16 -9.10
CA ALA A 175 -29.89 25.22 -8.57
C ALA A 175 -29.28 25.93 -7.36
N LEU A 176 -28.61 25.20 -6.46
CA LEU A 176 -27.90 25.79 -5.32
C LEU A 176 -26.70 26.65 -5.75
N ILE A 177 -26.01 26.28 -6.84
CA ILE A 177 -24.92 27.09 -7.40
C ILE A 177 -25.46 28.38 -8.03
N GLU A 178 -26.53 28.29 -8.82
CA GLU A 178 -27.16 29.46 -9.45
C GLU A 178 -27.71 30.47 -8.43
N GLN A 179 -28.15 29.98 -7.27
CA GLN A 179 -28.60 30.81 -6.14
C GLN A 179 -27.44 31.38 -5.30
N GLY A 180 -26.19 31.07 -5.65
CA GLY A 180 -25.00 31.50 -4.91
C GLY A 180 -24.83 30.82 -3.55
N SER A 181 -25.56 29.73 -3.27
CA SER A 181 -25.45 28.97 -2.02
C SER A 181 -24.28 27.98 -2.02
N LEU A 182 -23.77 27.63 -3.21
CA LEU A 182 -22.58 26.80 -3.42
C LEU A 182 -21.77 27.37 -4.58
N GLU A 183 -20.44 27.28 -4.51
CA GLU A 183 -19.59 27.64 -5.67
C GLU A 183 -19.23 26.43 -6.53
N LYS A 184 -18.99 25.28 -5.90
CA LYS A 184 -18.63 24.03 -6.57
C LYS A 184 -18.98 22.84 -5.70
N VAL A 185 -19.49 21.78 -6.32
CA VAL A 185 -19.69 20.48 -5.67
C VAL A 185 -19.30 19.36 -6.63
N VAL A 186 -18.71 18.30 -6.08
CA VAL A 186 -18.46 17.05 -6.80
C VAL A 186 -19.41 16.01 -6.26
N LEU A 187 -20.23 15.44 -7.14
CA LEU A 187 -21.13 14.35 -6.82
C LEU A 187 -20.60 13.06 -7.44
N ALA A 188 -20.73 11.97 -6.70
CA ALA A 188 -20.36 10.63 -7.15
C ALA A 188 -21.48 9.65 -6.82
N ARG A 189 -21.57 8.58 -7.61
CA ARG A 189 -22.43 7.43 -7.36
C ARG A 189 -21.64 6.15 -7.54
N ASP A 190 -22.05 5.14 -6.78
CA ASP A 190 -21.48 3.81 -6.81
C ASP A 190 -22.20 2.89 -7.80
N LEU A 191 -21.47 1.88 -8.24
CA LEU A 191 -21.98 0.71 -8.96
C LEU A 191 -21.44 -0.52 -8.24
N ILE A 192 -22.28 -1.54 -8.07
CA ILE A 192 -21.93 -2.75 -7.34
C ILE A 192 -21.90 -3.92 -8.32
N GLY A 193 -20.86 -4.75 -8.25
CA GLY A 193 -20.75 -5.99 -8.99
C GLY A 193 -20.23 -7.10 -8.08
N GLU A 194 -20.81 -8.30 -8.20
CA GLU A 194 -20.39 -9.46 -7.43
C GLU A 194 -19.25 -10.20 -8.13
N LEU A 195 -18.22 -10.53 -7.38
CA LEU A 195 -17.07 -11.30 -7.88
C LEU A 195 -17.27 -12.78 -7.51
N ALA A 196 -16.98 -13.66 -8.46
CA ALA A 196 -16.94 -15.09 -8.19
C ALA A 196 -15.78 -15.42 -7.22
N PRO A 197 -15.88 -16.50 -6.42
CA PRO A 197 -14.75 -16.98 -5.63
C PRO A 197 -13.52 -17.23 -6.52
N GLY A 198 -12.35 -16.80 -6.06
CA GLY A 198 -11.10 -16.97 -6.81
C GLY A 198 -10.89 -15.97 -7.96
N PHE A 199 -11.65 -14.87 -8.00
CA PHE A 199 -11.42 -13.80 -8.96
C PHE A 199 -9.98 -13.26 -8.87
N ASP A 200 -9.28 -13.25 -10.00
CA ASP A 200 -7.90 -12.79 -10.10
C ASP A 200 -7.86 -11.31 -10.54
N LEU A 201 -7.24 -10.44 -9.74
CA LEU A 201 -7.12 -9.02 -10.09
C LEU A 201 -6.16 -8.78 -11.27
N ARG A 202 -5.17 -9.65 -11.48
CA ARG A 202 -4.06 -9.44 -12.43
C ARG A 202 -4.53 -9.26 -13.88
N PRO A 203 -5.43 -10.09 -14.45
CA PRO A 203 -5.99 -9.85 -15.77
C PRO A 203 -6.71 -8.50 -15.90
N THR A 204 -7.41 -8.06 -14.85
CA THR A 204 -8.12 -6.77 -14.85
C THR A 204 -7.13 -5.60 -14.83
N LEU A 205 -6.11 -5.65 -13.98
CA LEU A 205 -5.05 -4.64 -13.92
C LEU A 205 -4.28 -4.57 -15.24
N ASN A 206 -3.92 -5.70 -15.84
CA ASN A 206 -3.26 -5.73 -17.14
C ASN A 206 -4.14 -5.14 -18.25
N ARG A 207 -5.45 -5.42 -18.26
CA ARG A 207 -6.39 -4.78 -19.19
C ARG A 207 -6.44 -3.26 -19.02
N LEU A 208 -6.41 -2.77 -17.78
CA LEU A 208 -6.37 -1.33 -17.50
C LEU A 208 -5.06 -0.69 -17.98
N LEU A 209 -3.91 -1.32 -17.74
CA LEU A 209 -2.60 -0.85 -18.19
C LEU A 209 -2.54 -0.73 -19.71
N ASN A 210 -3.04 -1.73 -20.44
CA ASN A 210 -3.02 -1.73 -21.90
C ASN A 210 -4.04 -0.74 -22.49
N ARG A 211 -5.20 -0.56 -21.86
CA ARG A 211 -6.26 0.34 -22.35
C ARG A 211 -6.00 1.80 -22.03
N TYR A 212 -5.34 2.09 -20.91
CA TYR A 212 -5.09 3.44 -20.41
C TYR A 212 -3.61 3.64 -20.04
N PRO A 213 -2.68 3.56 -21.00
CA PRO A 213 -1.24 3.53 -20.72
C PRO A 213 -0.70 4.82 -20.09
N SER A 214 -1.40 5.95 -20.24
CA SER A 214 -1.04 7.23 -19.63
C SER A 214 -1.52 7.39 -18.18
N CYS A 215 -2.37 6.48 -17.69
CA CYS A 215 -2.94 6.52 -16.34
C CYS A 215 -2.11 5.73 -15.34
N TRP A 216 -2.23 6.11 -14.06
CA TRP A 216 -1.80 5.25 -12.97
C TRP A 216 -2.84 4.16 -12.74
N VAL A 217 -2.40 2.90 -12.78
CA VAL A 217 -3.18 1.71 -12.43
C VAL A 217 -2.69 1.21 -11.09
N TYR A 218 -3.62 0.99 -10.15
CA TYR A 218 -3.27 0.63 -8.79
C TYR A 218 -4.19 -0.42 -8.17
N SER A 219 -3.62 -1.17 -7.23
CA SER A 219 -4.26 -2.13 -6.33
C SER A 219 -3.57 -1.98 -4.98
N VAL A 220 -4.32 -1.81 -3.90
CA VAL A 220 -3.77 -1.60 -2.55
C VAL A 220 -4.50 -2.51 -1.57
#